data_AF-A0A955H3C3-F1
#
_entry.id   AF-A0A955H3C3-F1
#
_cell.length_a   1.000
_cell.length_b   1.000
_cell.length_c   1.000
_cell.angle_alpha   90.00
_cell.angle_beta   90.00
_cell.angle_gamma   90.00
#
_symmetry.space_group_name_H-M   'P 1'
#
loop_
_entity.id
_entity.type
_entity.pdbx_description
1 polymer ?
#
loop_
_entity_poly.entity_id
_entity_poly.type
_entity_poly.pdbx_seq_one_letter_code
_entity_poly.pdbx_strand_id
1 'polypeptide(L)'
;MTPYLKEIQMLDIKIKTIPHEHQRYNTVGDYQTDEGGKTTILVSDMGNDSWSLAIGLHELIESHLCKLAGISDEVIDKFDQWFDENREDDWPEEPGDHPFCPYYKQHQFASLIERQFIHEVGENWQDYDGTIIDMMDRA
;
A
#
# COMPACT_ATOMS: atom_id res chain seq x y z
N MET A 1 -12.40 41.49 -6.05
CA MET A 1 -12.47 40.09 -5.58
C MET A 1 -11.73 39.24 -6.59
N THR A 2 -10.46 38.95 -6.33
CA THR A 2 -9.64 38.11 -7.19
C THR A 2 -9.92 36.66 -6.80
N PRO A 3 -10.23 35.74 -7.73
CA PRO A 3 -10.36 34.33 -7.39
C PRO A 3 -8.97 33.83 -6.99
N TYR A 4 -8.87 33.24 -5.80
CA TYR A 4 -7.69 32.45 -5.43
C TYR A 4 -7.57 31.30 -6.44
N LEU A 5 -6.62 31.41 -7.37
CA LEU A 5 -6.14 30.26 -8.12
C LEU A 5 -5.51 29.33 -7.08
N LYS A 6 -6.18 28.21 -6.80
CA LYS A 6 -5.54 27.09 -6.09
C LYS A 6 -4.31 26.73 -6.93
N GLU A 7 -3.11 26.87 -6.38
CA GLU A 7 -1.91 26.39 -7.07
C GLU A 7 -2.15 24.92 -7.45
N ILE A 8 -2.00 24.62 -8.74
CA ILE A 8 -2.09 23.25 -9.22
C ILE A 8 -0.82 22.56 -8.73
N GLN A 9 -0.93 21.82 -7.63
CA GLN A 9 0.13 20.90 -7.23
C GLN A 9 0.27 19.85 -8.33
N MET A 10 1.47 19.76 -8.89
CA MET A 10 1.81 18.70 -9.84
C MET A 10 1.94 17.37 -9.11
N LEU A 11 1.58 16.28 -9.77
CA LEU A 11 1.76 14.94 -9.24
C LEU A 11 3.25 14.54 -9.33
N ASP A 12 3.89 14.28 -8.20
CA ASP A 12 5.26 13.75 -8.10
C ASP A 12 5.23 12.45 -7.31
N ILE A 13 5.40 11.33 -8.02
CA ILE A 13 5.40 9.98 -7.45
C ILE A 13 6.70 9.29 -7.84
N LYS A 14 7.31 8.61 -6.86
CA LYS A 14 8.46 7.73 -7.08
C LYS A 14 8.17 6.36 -6.50
N ILE A 15 8.15 5.33 -7.35
CA ILE A 15 8.14 3.92 -6.93
C ILE A 15 9.54 3.36 -7.13
N LYS A 16 10.10 2.69 -6.11
CA LYS A 16 11.38 1.98 -6.24
C LYS A 16 11.42 0.74 -5.36
N THR A 17 12.18 -0.26 -5.80
CA THR A 17 12.49 -1.42 -4.98
C THR A 17 13.64 -1.14 -4.01
N ILE A 18 13.64 -1.85 -2.88
CA ILE A 18 14.71 -1.88 -1.86
C ILE A 18 14.86 -3.31 -1.32
N PRO A 19 16.02 -3.69 -0.74
CA PRO A 19 16.12 -4.92 0.06
C PRO A 19 15.06 -4.94 1.16
N HIS A 20 14.45 -6.10 1.43
CA HIS A 20 13.33 -6.23 2.36
C HIS A 20 13.69 -5.75 3.78
N GLU A 21 14.91 -6.05 4.23
CA GLU A 21 15.43 -5.65 5.54
C GLU A 21 15.61 -4.13 5.72
N HIS A 22 15.47 -3.35 4.65
CA HIS A 22 15.50 -1.89 4.69
C HIS A 22 14.12 -1.24 4.78
N GLN A 23 13.05 -2.04 4.84
CA GLN A 23 11.71 -1.53 5.11
C GLN A 23 11.62 -0.94 6.53
N ARG A 24 10.71 0.02 6.70
CA ARG A 24 10.51 0.74 7.97
C ARG A 24 9.99 -0.16 9.09
N TYR A 25 9.22 -1.18 8.71
CA TYR A 25 8.67 -2.24 9.53
C TYR A 25 8.46 -3.48 8.64
N ASN A 26 7.94 -4.57 9.20
CA ASN A 26 7.72 -5.80 8.45
C ASN A 26 6.57 -5.65 7.44
N THR A 27 6.89 -5.20 6.23
CA THR A 27 5.95 -4.99 5.12
C THR A 27 6.63 -5.20 3.77
N VAL A 28 5.87 -5.57 2.75
CA VAL A 28 6.35 -5.62 1.36
C VAL A 28 6.23 -4.28 0.63
N GLY A 29 5.40 -3.35 1.13
CA GLY A 29 5.17 -2.02 0.58
C GLY A 29 5.03 -0.95 1.67
N ASP A 30 5.58 0.24 1.44
CA ASP A 30 5.41 1.41 2.31
C ASP A 30 5.35 2.69 1.46
N TYR A 31 4.46 3.62 1.79
CA TYR A 31 4.39 4.93 1.15
C TYR A 31 4.59 6.08 2.14
N GLN A 32 5.25 7.14 1.68
CA GLN A 32 5.47 8.36 2.46
C GLN A 32 5.26 9.58 1.56
N THR A 33 4.47 10.54 2.03
CA THR A 33 4.26 11.82 1.34
C THR A 33 4.95 12.93 2.13
N ASP A 34 5.86 13.68 1.48
CA ASP A 34 6.53 14.81 2.12
C ASP A 34 5.66 16.09 2.17
N GLU A 35 6.11 17.11 2.90
CA GLU A 35 5.42 18.41 3.01
C GLU A 35 5.24 19.10 1.65
N GLY A 36 6.07 18.76 0.65
CA GLY A 36 5.99 19.23 -0.72
C GLY A 36 4.93 18.51 -1.56
N GLY A 37 4.31 17.45 -1.03
CA GLY A 37 3.32 16.64 -1.71
C GLY A 37 3.90 15.56 -2.60
N LYS A 38 5.21 15.29 -2.51
CA LYS A 38 5.85 14.19 -3.24
C LYS A 38 5.64 12.88 -2.49
N THR A 39 5.13 11.88 -3.19
CA THR A 39 4.91 10.54 -2.64
C THR A 39 6.04 9.60 -3.09
N THR A 40 6.73 8.98 -2.12
CA THR A 40 7.69 7.91 -2.38
C THR A 40 7.12 6.59 -1.89
N ILE A 41 7.08 5.60 -2.76
CA ILE A 41 6.64 4.24 -2.50
C ILE A 41 7.87 3.33 -2.57
N LEU A 42 8.12 2.62 -1.47
CA LEU A 42 9.20 1.66 -1.31
C LEU A 42 8.61 0.26 -1.33
N VAL A 43 9.10 -0.56 -2.26
CA VAL A 43 8.67 -1.95 -2.38
C VAL A 43 9.83 -2.86 -2.08
N SER A 44 9.59 -3.95 -1.37
CA SER A 44 10.60 -4.99 -1.18
C SER A 44 10.94 -5.63 -2.53
N ASP A 45 12.21 -5.83 -2.82
CA ASP A 45 12.64 -6.54 -4.03
C ASP A 45 12.18 -8.01 -3.93
N MET A 46 11.20 -8.37 -4.76
CA MET A 46 10.61 -9.71 -4.80
C MET A 46 11.31 -10.63 -5.81
N GLY A 47 12.39 -10.17 -6.46
CA GLY A 47 13.06 -10.88 -7.55
C GLY A 47 12.22 -10.99 -8.84
N ASN A 48 11.04 -10.36 -8.88
CA ASN A 48 10.16 -10.24 -10.04
C ASN A 48 9.64 -8.80 -10.11
N ASP A 49 10.02 -8.06 -11.17
CA ASP A 49 9.66 -6.65 -11.35
C ASP A 49 8.14 -6.43 -11.44
N SER A 50 7.40 -7.39 -12.02
CA SER A 50 5.94 -7.30 -12.11
C SER A 50 5.30 -7.42 -10.74
N TRP A 51 5.81 -8.32 -9.89
CA TRP A 51 5.31 -8.50 -8.52
C TRP A 51 5.60 -7.26 -7.67
N SER A 52 6.82 -6.74 -7.74
CA SER A 52 7.16 -5.49 -7.05
C SER A 52 6.35 -4.30 -7.58
N LEU A 53 6.05 -4.24 -8.89
CA LEU A 53 5.19 -3.19 -9.42
C LEU A 53 3.73 -3.36 -8.97
N ALA A 54 3.23 -4.59 -8.81
CA ALA A 54 1.89 -4.87 -8.30
C ALA A 54 1.69 -4.29 -6.90
N ILE A 55 2.62 -4.54 -5.97
CA ILE A 55 2.64 -3.89 -4.66
C ILE A 55 2.73 -2.37 -4.79
N GLY A 56 3.63 -1.85 -5.64
CA GLY A 56 3.75 -0.41 -5.85
C GLY A 56 2.46 0.25 -6.35
N LEU A 57 1.68 -0.46 -7.16
CA LEU A 57 0.36 -0.03 -7.62
C LEU A 57 -0.66 -0.08 -6.49
N HIS A 58 -0.64 -1.13 -5.67
CA HIS A 58 -1.51 -1.25 -4.49
C HIS A 58 -1.34 -0.05 -3.55
N GLU A 59 -0.10 0.22 -3.12
CA GLU A 59 0.25 1.36 -2.27
C GLU A 59 -0.18 2.70 -2.87
N LEU A 60 0.07 2.89 -4.17
CA LEU A 60 -0.29 4.14 -4.85
C LEU A 60 -1.80 4.36 -4.87
N ILE A 61 -2.56 3.32 -5.22
CA ILE A 61 -4.01 3.43 -5.38
C ILE A 61 -4.67 3.61 -4.03
N GLU A 62 -4.29 2.82 -3.02
CA GLU A 62 -4.84 2.94 -1.68
C GLU A 62 -4.55 4.30 -1.07
N SER A 63 -3.28 4.73 -1.03
CA SER A 63 -2.88 6.03 -0.47
C SER A 63 -3.59 7.20 -1.16
N HIS A 64 -3.72 7.15 -2.49
CA HIS A 64 -4.42 8.19 -3.23
C HIS A 64 -5.92 8.24 -2.92
N LEU A 65 -6.58 7.08 -2.84
CA LEU A 65 -8.00 7.01 -2.50
C LEU A 65 -8.27 7.37 -1.04
N CYS A 66 -7.37 7.04 -0.11
CA CYS A 66 -7.43 7.48 1.28
C CYS A 66 -7.38 9.00 1.38
N LYS A 67 -6.45 9.64 0.66
CA LYS A 67 -6.34 11.09 0.56
C LYS A 67 -7.62 11.73 0.00
N LEU A 68 -8.21 11.16 -1.05
CA LEU A 68 -9.48 11.65 -1.62
C LEU A 68 -10.66 11.48 -0.66
N ALA A 69 -10.65 10.42 0.15
CA ALA A 69 -11.66 10.17 1.18
C ALA A 69 -11.45 11.00 2.45
N GLY A 70 -10.36 11.78 2.55
CA GLY A 70 -10.01 12.54 3.74
C GLY A 70 -9.57 11.67 4.92
N ILE A 71 -9.09 10.46 4.64
CA ILE A 71 -8.48 9.58 5.63
C ILE A 71 -7.01 10.00 5.73
N SER A 72 -6.60 10.48 6.90
CA SER A 72 -5.22 10.89 7.15
C SER A 72 -4.34 9.68 7.48
N ASP A 73 -3.05 9.78 7.16
CA ASP A 73 -2.02 8.80 7.54
C ASP A 73 -2.06 8.47 9.04
N GLU A 74 -2.28 9.47 9.91
CA GLU A 74 -2.43 9.25 11.37
C GLU A 74 -3.60 8.31 11.74
N VAL A 75 -4.67 8.28 10.94
CA VAL A 75 -5.82 7.38 11.16
C VAL A 75 -5.48 5.96 10.70
N ILE A 76 -4.72 5.84 9.60
CA ILE A 76 -4.24 4.56 9.06
C ILE A 76 -3.26 3.95 10.07
N ASP A 77 -2.19 4.69 10.42
CA ASP A 77 -1.17 4.27 11.37
C ASP A 77 -1.75 3.79 12.71
N LYS A 78 -2.74 4.53 13.25
CA LYS A 78 -3.41 4.15 14.50
C LYS A 78 -4.23 2.87 14.38
N PHE A 79 -4.87 2.66 13.23
CA PHE A 79 -5.65 1.45 13.00
C PHE A 79 -4.73 0.26 12.80
N ASP A 80 -3.67 0.40 12.01
CA ASP A 80 -2.72 -0.67 11.73
C ASP A 80 -1.99 -1.10 12.99
N GLN A 81 -1.53 -0.14 13.80
CA GLN A 81 -0.96 -0.43 15.13
C GLN A 81 -1.96 -1.17 16.03
N TRP A 82 -3.21 -0.71 16.08
CA TRP A 82 -4.25 -1.39 16.87
C TRP A 82 -4.51 -2.81 16.36
N PHE A 83 -4.55 -3.00 15.04
CA PHE A 83 -4.76 -4.29 14.40
C PHE A 83 -3.64 -5.27 14.80
N ASP A 84 -2.37 -4.87 14.67
CA ASP A 84 -1.22 -5.68 15.03
C ASP A 84 -1.19 -6.03 16.52
N GLU A 85 -1.51 -5.07 17.41
CA GLU A 85 -1.50 -5.29 18.86
C GLU A 85 -2.63 -6.19 19.35
N ASN A 86 -3.74 -6.28 18.60
CA ASN A 86 -4.96 -6.98 19.02
C ASN A 86 -5.32 -8.16 18.12
N ARG A 87 -4.42 -8.54 17.20
CA ARG A 87 -4.67 -9.56 16.19
C ARG A 87 -5.04 -10.91 16.83
N GLU A 88 -6.13 -11.50 16.36
CA GLU A 88 -6.58 -12.84 16.76
C GLU A 88 -6.37 -13.83 15.60
N ASP A 89 -6.29 -15.13 15.90
CA ASP A 89 -5.99 -16.19 14.91
C ASP A 89 -7.02 -16.28 13.77
N ASP A 90 -8.24 -15.77 13.95
CA ASP A 90 -9.32 -15.78 12.96
C ASP A 90 -9.48 -14.46 12.20
N TRP A 91 -8.64 -13.46 12.50
CA TRP A 91 -8.63 -12.19 11.77
C TRP A 91 -7.95 -12.36 10.41
N PRO A 92 -8.24 -11.47 9.44
CA PRO A 92 -7.52 -11.46 8.17
C PRO A 92 -6.01 -11.25 8.34
N GLU A 93 -5.26 -11.49 7.27
CA GLU A 93 -3.82 -11.26 7.24
C GLU A 93 -3.46 -9.79 7.25
N GLU A 94 -4.19 -8.98 6.48
CA GLU A 94 -3.91 -7.56 6.32
C GLU A 94 -4.91 -6.69 7.07
N PRO A 95 -4.47 -5.57 7.69
CA PRO A 95 -5.36 -4.65 8.39
C PRO A 95 -6.44 -4.08 7.46
N GLY A 96 -6.11 -3.86 6.18
CA GLY A 96 -7.01 -3.39 5.13
C GLY A 96 -8.20 -4.29 4.83
N ASP A 97 -8.11 -5.58 5.18
CA ASP A 97 -9.17 -6.58 5.01
C ASP A 97 -10.11 -6.67 6.23
N HIS A 98 -9.74 -6.04 7.34
CA HIS A 98 -10.55 -6.08 8.55
C HIS A 98 -11.88 -5.31 8.36
N PRO A 99 -13.05 -5.85 8.77
CA PRO A 99 -14.35 -5.23 8.52
C PRO A 99 -14.55 -3.87 9.21
N PHE A 100 -13.73 -3.55 10.22
CA PHE A 100 -13.73 -2.25 10.89
C PHE A 100 -12.61 -1.30 10.41
N CYS A 101 -11.85 -1.69 9.40
CA CYS A 101 -10.79 -0.85 8.84
C CYS A 101 -11.35 0.45 8.24
N PRO A 102 -10.86 1.63 8.65
CA PRO A 102 -11.37 2.91 8.16
C PRO A 102 -11.08 3.13 6.66
N TYR A 103 -10.05 2.46 6.13
CA TYR A 103 -9.67 2.49 4.72
C TYR A 103 -10.03 1.21 3.96
N TYR A 104 -10.91 0.35 4.52
CA TYR A 104 -11.33 -0.93 3.93
C TYR A 104 -11.72 -0.81 2.44
N LYS A 105 -12.52 0.21 2.08
CA LYS A 105 -12.97 0.38 0.69
C LYS A 105 -11.83 0.71 -0.28
N GLN A 106 -10.85 1.46 0.20
CA GLN A 106 -9.67 1.88 -0.56
C GLN A 106 -8.77 0.67 -0.78
N HIS A 107 -8.54 -0.09 0.29
CA HIS A 107 -7.78 -1.32 0.26
C HIS A 107 -8.39 -2.33 -0.72
N GLN A 108 -9.67 -2.69 -0.56
CA GLN A 108 -10.34 -3.65 -1.45
C GLN A 108 -10.27 -3.26 -2.93
N PHE A 109 -10.31 -1.96 -3.23
CA PHE A 109 -10.18 -1.49 -4.61
C PHE A 109 -8.74 -1.60 -5.12
N ALA A 110 -7.75 -1.26 -4.29
CA ALA A 110 -6.34 -1.44 -4.61
C ALA A 110 -6.01 -2.92 -4.88
N SER A 111 -6.43 -3.84 -3.99
CA SER A 111 -6.24 -5.29 -4.16
C SER A 111 -6.96 -5.81 -5.41
N LEU A 112 -8.10 -5.23 -5.78
CA LEU A 112 -8.80 -5.58 -7.03
C LEU A 112 -8.00 -5.19 -8.28
N ILE A 113 -7.34 -4.03 -8.27
CA ILE A 113 -6.48 -3.60 -9.38
C ILE A 113 -5.20 -4.42 -9.42
N GLU A 114 -4.61 -4.69 -8.27
CA GLU A 114 -3.44 -5.56 -8.13
C GLU A 114 -3.71 -6.96 -8.71
N ARG A 115 -4.83 -7.60 -8.33
CA ARG A 115 -5.26 -8.89 -8.89
C ARG A 115 -5.42 -8.86 -10.40
N GLN A 116 -5.99 -7.78 -10.94
CA GLN A 116 -6.12 -7.61 -12.40
C GLN A 116 -4.77 -7.41 -13.08
N PHE A 117 -3.87 -6.65 -12.45
CA PHE A 117 -2.53 -6.41 -12.97
C PHE A 117 -1.72 -7.71 -13.02
N ILE A 118 -1.68 -8.48 -11.92
CA ILE A 118 -1.04 -9.79 -11.84
C ILE A 118 -1.58 -10.74 -12.93
N HIS A 119 -2.89 -10.76 -13.13
CA HIS A 119 -3.51 -11.54 -14.20
C HIS A 119 -3.04 -11.10 -15.59
N GLU A 120 -3.02 -9.80 -15.88
CA GLU A 120 -2.68 -9.25 -17.19
C GLU A 120 -1.21 -9.49 -17.56
N VAL A 121 -0.29 -9.42 -16.58
CA VAL A 121 1.13 -9.73 -16.81
C VAL A 121 1.41 -11.24 -16.96
N GLY A 122 0.37 -12.08 -16.84
CA GLY A 122 0.46 -13.53 -17.02
C GLY A 122 1.02 -14.28 -15.82
N GLU A 123 1.06 -13.65 -14.65
CA GLU A 123 1.55 -14.22 -13.41
C GLU A 123 0.43 -14.95 -12.65
N ASN A 124 0.80 -15.89 -11.77
CA ASN A 124 -0.15 -16.62 -10.95
C ASN A 124 -0.37 -15.90 -9.60
N TRP A 125 -1.63 -15.67 -9.23
CA TRP A 125 -1.95 -15.00 -7.97
C TRP A 125 -1.45 -15.76 -6.75
N GLN A 126 -1.62 -17.09 -6.71
CA GLN A 126 -1.22 -17.87 -5.53
C GLN A 126 0.29 -17.87 -5.31
N ASP A 127 1.08 -17.90 -6.39
CA ASP A 127 2.54 -17.83 -6.29
C ASP A 127 3.01 -16.45 -5.82
N TYR A 128 2.36 -15.39 -6.34
CA TYR A 128 2.60 -14.01 -5.93
C TYR A 128 2.26 -13.76 -4.45
N ASP A 129 1.04 -14.10 -4.06
CA ASP A 129 0.47 -13.93 -2.72
C ASP A 129 1.25 -14.77 -1.69
N GLY A 130 1.58 -16.02 -2.04
CA GLY A 130 2.43 -16.87 -1.21
C GLY A 130 3.84 -16.30 -1.01
N THR A 131 4.39 -15.57 -1.99
CA THR A 131 5.70 -14.91 -1.85
C THR A 131 5.63 -13.73 -0.89
N ILE A 132 4.54 -12.97 -0.88
CA ILE A 132 4.34 -11.87 0.08
C ILE A 132 4.35 -12.42 1.51
N ILE A 133 3.54 -13.46 1.76
CA ILE A 133 3.44 -14.13 3.06
C ILE A 133 4.82 -14.67 3.50
N ASP A 134 5.50 -15.40 2.60
CA ASP A 134 6.83 -15.95 2.88
C ASP A 134 7.88 -14.89 3.23
N MET A 135 7.79 -13.70 2.63
CA MET A 135 8.71 -12.59 2.93
C MET A 135 8.41 -12.00 4.31
N MET A 136 7.13 -11.77 4.61
CA MET A 136 6.69 -11.22 5.89
C MET A 136 6.97 -12.19 7.07
N ASP A 137 6.94 -13.50 6.85
CA ASP A 137 7.28 -14.50 7.88
C ASP A 137 8.78 -14.62 8.20
N ARG A 138 9.66 -14.10 7.32
CA ARG A 138 11.11 -14.27 7.42
C ARG A 138 11.86 -13.04 7.94
N ALA A 139 11.16 -11.93 8.16
CA ALA A 139 11.71 -10.66 8.67
C ALA A 139 11.76 -10.61 10.21
#